data_AF-A0A358MHW7-F1
#
_entry.id   AF-A0A358MHW7-F1
#
_cell.length_a   1.000
_cell.length_b   1.000
_cell.length_c   1.000
_cell.angle_alpha   90.00
_cell.angle_beta   90.00
_cell.angle_gamma   90.00
#
_symmetry.space_group_name_H-M   'P 1'
#
loop_
_entity.id
_entity.type
_entity.pdbx_description
1 polymer ?
#
loop_
_entity_poly.entity_id
_entity_poly.type
_entity_poly.pdbx_seq_one_letter_code
_entity_poly.pdbx_strand_id
1 'polypeptide(L)' 'MVRSLVLIALLFLAALVPQGAAAEIAKQLFGKQLGPAALPAAPFGSYAKGCLAGGVELPETGPTWQAMRLSRNRNW' A
#
# COMPACT_ATOMS: atom_id res chain seq x y z
N MET A 1 -32.25 -6.39 38.27
CA MET A 1 -31.42 -7.56 37.94
C MET A 1 -31.37 -7.82 36.43
N VAL A 2 -32.52 -8.05 35.76
CA VAL A 2 -32.57 -8.29 34.29
C VAL A 2 -32.00 -7.14 33.45
N ARG A 3 -32.33 -5.88 33.76
CA ARG A 3 -31.79 -4.70 33.05
C ARG A 3 -30.25 -4.62 33.10
N SER A 4 -29.67 -4.94 34.26
CA SER A 4 -28.22 -4.93 34.45
C SER A 4 -27.53 -6.06 33.68
N LEU A 5 -28.15 -7.25 33.62
CA LEU A 5 -27.64 -8.39 32.83
C LEU A 5 -27.67 -8.11 31.32
N VAL A 6 -28.74 -7.46 30.83
CA VAL A 6 -28.84 -7.06 29.42
C VAL A 6 -27.77 -6.03 29.06
N LEU A 7 -27.53 -5.04 29.92
CA LEU A 7 -26.49 -4.03 29.70
C LEU A 7 -25.07 -4.64 29.68
N ILE A 8 -24.79 -5.57 30.61
CA ILE A 8 -23.50 -6.28 30.65
C ILE A 8 -23.32 -7.13 29.39
N ALA A 9 -24.35 -7.85 28.94
CA ALA A 9 -24.30 -8.65 27.73
C ALA A 9 -24.08 -7.79 26.47
N LEU A 10 -24.71 -6.61 26.38
CA LEU A 10 -24.51 -5.68 25.26
C LEU A 10 -23.10 -5.07 25.24
N LEU A 11 -22.54 -4.73 26.41
CA LEU A 11 -21.16 -4.24 26.50
C LEU A 11 -20.14 -5.32 26.13
N PHE A 12 -20.37 -6.57 26.56
CA PHE A 12 -19.54 -7.71 26.16
C PHE A 12 -19.61 -7.96 24.65
N LEU A 13 -20.80 -7.87 24.06
CA LEU A 13 -21.00 -8.07 22.62
C LEU A 13 -20.32 -6.96 21.79
N ALA A 14 -20.34 -5.71 22.27
CA ALA A 14 -19.64 -4.60 21.64
C ALA A 14 -18.10 -4.75 21.67
N ALA A 15 -17.55 -5.38 22.71
CA ALA A 15 -16.12 -5.64 22.82
C ALA A 15 -15.59 -6.72 21.85
N LEU A 16 -16.48 -7.56 21.32
CA LEU A 16 -16.14 -8.56 20.29
C LEU A 16 -16.17 -8.00 18.86
N VAL A 17 -16.55 -6.73 18.67
CA VAL A 17 -16.50 -6.11 17.34
C VAL A 17 -15.04 -5.88 16.97
N PRO A 18 -14.52 -6.51 15.90
CA PRO A 18 -13.17 -6.22 15.43
C PRO A 18 -13.11 -4.74 15.06
N GLN A 19 -12.33 -3.99 15.83
CA GLN A 19 -12.02 -2.61 15.50
C GLN A 19 -11.19 -2.66 14.22
N GLY A 20 -11.83 -2.37 13.09
CA GLY A 20 -11.17 -2.37 11.80
C GLY A 20 -9.97 -1.42 11.86
N ALA A 21 -8.76 -1.98 11.95
CA ALA A 21 -7.56 -1.20 11.79
C ALA A 21 -7.63 -0.58 10.40
N ALA A 22 -7.56 0.76 10.31
CA ALA A 22 -7.51 1.43 9.02
C ALA A 22 -6.34 0.83 8.22
N ALA A 23 -6.63 0.24 7.07
CA ALA A 23 -5.60 -0.32 6.22
C ALA A 23 -4.58 0.77 5.90
N GLU A 24 -3.29 0.46 6.05
CA GLU A 24 -2.22 1.40 5.73
C GLU A 24 -2.38 1.86 4.27
N ILE A 25 -2.36 3.18 4.03
CA ILE A 25 -2.62 3.68 2.69
C ILE A 25 -1.50 3.27 1.75
N ALA A 26 -1.85 3.04 0.48
CA ALA A 26 -0.91 2.62 -0.56
C ALA A 26 0.37 3.47 -0.60
N LYS A 27 0.26 4.79 -0.38
CA LYS A 27 1.43 5.70 -0.33
C LYS A 27 2.47 5.28 0.72
N GLN A 28 2.04 4.83 1.89
CA GLN A 28 2.94 4.44 2.97
C GLN A 28 3.53 3.04 2.74
N LEU A 29 2.75 2.13 2.15
CA LEU A 29 3.22 0.79 1.77
C LEU A 29 4.24 0.84 0.63
N PHE A 30 3.86 1.42 -0.52
CA PHE A 30 4.72 1.46 -1.70
C PHE A 30 5.87 2.48 -1.59
N GLY A 31 5.69 3.55 -0.81
CA GLY A 31 6.74 4.56 -0.61
C GLY A 31 7.98 4.04 0.13
N LYS A 32 7.86 2.92 0.84
CA LYS A 32 8.97 2.24 1.54
C LYS A 32 9.72 1.26 0.64
N GLN A 33 9.15 0.89 -0.50
CA GLN A 33 9.73 -0.11 -1.38
C GLN A 33 10.84 0.53 -2.23
N LEU A 34 12.04 -0.05 -2.15
CA LEU A 34 13.24 0.49 -2.81
C LEU A 34 13.55 -0.13 -4.17
N GLY A 35 12.88 -1.23 -4.54
CA GLY A 35 13.08 -1.91 -5.82
C GLY A 35 11.83 -2.64 -6.29
N PRO A 36 11.83 -3.20 -7.50
CA PRO A 36 10.66 -3.87 -8.07
C PRO A 36 10.30 -5.11 -7.27
N ALA A 37 9.03 -5.51 -7.35
CA ALA A 37 8.63 -6.81 -6.85
C ALA A 37 9.31 -7.92 -7.67
N ALA A 38 9.81 -8.97 -7.00
CA ALA A 38 10.42 -10.14 -7.62
C ALA A 38 9.35 -11.07 -8.25
N LEU A 39 8.67 -10.53 -9.25
CA LEU A 39 7.56 -11.12 -9.98
C LEU A 39 7.73 -10.81 -11.47
N PRO A 40 7.10 -11.57 -12.37
CA PRO A 40 7.08 -11.25 -13.80
C PRO A 40 6.59 -9.82 -14.07
N ALA A 41 7.14 -9.19 -15.10
CA ALA A 41 6.77 -7.82 -15.48
C ALA A 41 5.29 -7.74 -15.87
N ALA A 42 4.49 -7.00 -15.10
CA ALA A 42 3.06 -6.84 -15.35
C ALA A 42 2.50 -5.58 -14.68
N PRO A 43 1.65 -4.80 -15.38
CA PRO A 43 0.84 -3.76 -14.76
C PRO A 43 -0.43 -4.37 -14.14
N PHE A 44 -0.87 -3.83 -13.00
CA PHE A 44 -2.12 -4.22 -12.35
C PHE A 44 -2.98 -3.00 -12.07
N GLY A 45 -4.27 -3.07 -12.42
CA GLY A 45 -5.23 -1.98 -12.21
C GLY A 45 -5.20 -0.92 -13.29
N SER A 46 -5.56 0.33 -12.95
CA SER A 46 -5.62 1.46 -13.88
C SER A 46 -4.51 2.48 -13.60
N TYR A 47 -4.26 3.39 -14.54
CA TYR A 47 -3.18 4.38 -14.44
C TYR A 47 -3.15 5.15 -13.11
N ALA A 48 -4.31 5.60 -12.61
CA ALA A 48 -4.39 6.37 -11.36
C ALA A 48 -4.60 5.50 -10.11
N LYS A 49 -4.89 4.20 -10.27
CA LYS A 49 -5.22 3.25 -9.20
C LYS A 49 -4.69 1.87 -9.56
N GLY A 50 -3.38 1.74 -9.61
CA GLY A 50 -2.69 0.51 -10.00
C GLY A 50 -1.29 0.38 -9.40
N CYS A 51 -0.62 -0.72 -9.74
CA CYS A 51 0.77 -1.00 -9.38
C CYS A 51 1.52 -1.72 -10.52
N LEU A 52 2.84 -1.85 -10.37
CA LEU A 52 3.73 -2.49 -11.34
C LEU A 52 4.56 -3.58 -10.62
N ALA A 53 4.55 -4.79 -11.18
CA ALA A 53 5.51 -5.84 -10.83
C ALA A 53 6.66 -5.88 -11.84
N GLY A 54 7.86 -6.28 -11.40
CA GLY A 54 8.99 -6.53 -12.29
C GLY A 54 9.42 -5.32 -13.14
N GLY A 55 9.26 -4.09 -12.63
CA GLY A 55 9.74 -2.87 -13.29
C GLY A 55 11.26 -2.92 -13.52
N VAL A 56 11.71 -2.37 -14.64
CA VAL A 56 13.12 -2.37 -15.04
C VAL A 56 13.63 -0.96 -14.93
N GLU A 57 14.72 -0.80 -14.19
CA GLU A 57 15.33 0.52 -13.99
C GLU A 57 15.73 1.15 -15.34
N LEU A 58 15.22 2.36 -15.59
CA LEU A 58 15.67 3.21 -16.67
C LEU A 58 17.09 3.71 -16.33
N PRO A 59 18.08 3.54 -17.21
CA PRO A 59 19.42 4.07 -17.01
C PRO A 59 19.40 5.56 -16.68
N GLU A 60 20.35 6.06 -15.88
CA GLU A 60 20.32 7.47 -15.47
C GLU A 60 20.55 8.44 -16.64
N THR A 61 21.29 8.02 -17.67
CA THR A 61 21.64 8.83 -18.84
C THR A 61 21.55 7.98 -20.10
N GLY A 62 20.99 8.56 -21.16
CA GLY A 62 21.03 8.00 -22.50
C GLY A 62 21.60 9.00 -23.52
N PRO A 63 21.59 8.65 -24.82
CA PRO A 63 22.26 9.45 -25.85
C PRO A 63 21.75 10.89 -26.00
N THR A 64 20.47 11.12 -25.68
CA THR A 64 19.79 12.41 -25.86
C THR A 64 18.97 12.82 -24.65
N TRP A 65 19.11 12.13 -23.52
CA TRP A 65 18.23 12.29 -22.37
C TRP A 65 18.93 11.95 -21.06
N GLN A 66 18.40 12.49 -19.96
CA GLN A 66 18.88 12.23 -18.61
C GLN A 66 17.70 12.15 -17.64
N ALA A 67 17.73 11.18 -16.73
CA ALA A 67 16.76 11.07 -15.67
C ALA A 67 16.97 12.17 -14.62
N MET A 68 15.89 12.79 -14.17
CA MET A 68 15.94 13.89 -13.19
C MET A 68 15.53 13.44 -11.80
N ARG A 69 16.08 14.09 -10.77
CA ARG A 69 15.72 13.87 -9.36
C ARG A 69 15.85 12.41 -8.92
N LEU A 70 16.99 11.80 -9.25
CA LEU A 70 17.35 10.41 -8.95
C LEU A 70 17.20 10.06 -7.45
N SER A 71 17.38 11.03 -6.55
CA SER A 71 17.17 10.86 -5.11
C SER A 71 15.77 10.39 -4.70
N ARG A 72 14.78 10.45 -5.61
CA ARG A 72 13.43 9.94 -5.36
C ARG A 72 13.26 8.44 -5.59
N ASN A 73 14.23 7.79 -6.26
CA ASN A 73 14.16 6.39 -6.64
C ASN A 73 12.89 6.05 -7.46
N ARG A 74 12.70 6.73 -8.60
CA ARG A 74 11.49 6.63 -9.45
C ARG A 74 11.78 6.48 -10.95
N ASN A 75 12.94 5.95 -11.30
CA ASN A 75 13.38 5.65 -12.66
C ASN A 75 13.21 4.14 -12.94
N TRP A 76 12.02 3.59 -12.73
CA TRP A 76 11.70 2.16 -12.88
C TRP A 76 10.64 1.93 -13.96
#